data_AF-A0A2M7SRP2-F1
#
_entry.id   AF-A0A2M7SRP2-F1
#
_cell.length_a   1.000
_cell.length_b   1.000
_cell.length_c   1.000
_cell.angle_alpha   90.00
_cell.angle_beta   90.00
_cell.angle_gamma   90.00
#
_symmetry.space_group_name_H-M   'P 1'
#
loop_
_entity.id
_entity.type
_entity.pdbx_description
1 polymer ?
#
loop_
_entity_poly.entity_id
_entity_poly.type
_entity_poly.pdbx_seq_one_letter_code
_entity_poly.pdbx_strand_id
1 'polypeptide(L)'
;MSWVPSARVYSPCPTQYNNDIFKAIYWLVFPAFYALMLYFVWPTMDKSLTLMALLLVTFLILTPTDHRFAVLTFVAGSALGYFLERWGTARECWTYYTFQKPPFFAVLAHGMAAVAFWRAGEVVKMVWGELTAKMRRTQRKPL
;
A
#
# COMPACT_ATOMS: atom_id res chain seq x y z
N MET A 1 9.20 47.09 -27.16
CA MET A 1 7.79 46.63 -27.15
C MET A 1 7.74 45.22 -27.71
N SER A 2 7.89 44.21 -26.86
CA SER A 2 7.70 42.80 -27.22
C SER A 2 6.70 42.19 -26.25
N TRP A 3 5.48 42.02 -26.76
CA TRP A 3 4.36 41.38 -26.08
C TRP A 3 4.68 39.88 -25.89
N VAL A 4 4.70 39.40 -24.65
CA VAL A 4 4.73 37.96 -24.33
C VAL A 4 3.31 37.55 -23.96
N PRO A 5 2.68 36.56 -24.64
CA PRO A 5 1.34 36.11 -24.27
C PRO A 5 1.40 35.34 -22.96
N SER A 6 0.54 35.71 -22.01
CA SER A 6 0.33 35.01 -20.75
C SER A 6 -0.12 33.56 -21.01
N ALA A 7 0.72 32.60 -20.60
CA ALA A 7 0.38 31.19 -20.58
C ALA A 7 -0.83 30.97 -19.67
N ARG A 8 -1.96 30.58 -20.27
CA ARG A 8 -3.17 30.18 -19.55
C ARG A 8 -2.88 28.84 -18.88
N VAL A 9 -2.65 28.87 -17.57
CA VAL A 9 -2.54 27.66 -16.74
C VAL A 9 -3.86 26.90 -16.87
N TYR A 10 -3.86 25.78 -17.58
CA TYR A 10 -4.97 24.84 -17.55
C TYR A 10 -4.97 24.17 -16.18
N SER A 11 -5.84 24.64 -15.28
CA SER A 11 -6.16 23.91 -14.06
C SER A 11 -6.78 22.57 -14.45
N PRO A 12 -6.23 21.41 -14.05
CA PRO A 12 -6.93 20.15 -14.25
C PRO A 12 -8.27 20.21 -13.51
N CYS A 13 -9.35 19.88 -14.21
CA CYS A 13 -10.70 19.79 -13.65
C CYS A 13 -10.66 18.84 -12.44
N PRO A 14 -11.25 19.20 -11.28
CA PRO A 14 -11.36 18.27 -10.18
C PRO A 14 -12.27 17.14 -10.64
N THR A 15 -11.69 16.00 -11.02
CA THR A 15 -12.42 14.76 -11.19
C THR A 15 -13.09 14.46 -9.85
N GLN A 16 -14.37 14.78 -9.75
CA GLN A 16 -15.28 14.38 -8.68
C GLN A 16 -15.34 12.85 -8.71
N TYR A 17 -14.36 12.25 -8.06
CA TYR A 17 -14.17 10.82 -8.01
C TYR A 17 -15.03 10.25 -6.90
N ASN A 18 -15.74 9.16 -7.18
CA ASN A 18 -16.72 8.59 -6.26
C ASN A 18 -16.01 7.84 -5.12
N ASN A 19 -15.53 8.61 -4.13
CA ASN A 19 -14.79 8.11 -2.98
C ASN A 19 -15.58 7.08 -2.17
N ASP A 20 -16.90 7.14 -2.21
CA ASP A 20 -17.77 6.21 -1.48
C ASP A 20 -17.71 4.79 -2.05
N ILE A 21 -17.56 4.62 -3.37
CA ILE A 21 -17.35 3.31 -3.99
C ILE A 21 -16.01 2.72 -3.53
N PHE A 22 -14.94 3.53 -3.51
CA PHE A 22 -13.62 3.05 -3.07
C PHE A 22 -13.58 2.71 -1.59
N LYS A 23 -14.34 3.46 -0.78
CA LYS A 23 -14.51 3.16 0.64
C LYS A 23 -15.26 1.84 0.84
N ALA A 24 -16.33 1.59 0.08
CA ALA A 24 -17.05 0.33 0.12
C ALA A 24 -16.17 -0.85 -0.31
N ILE A 25 -15.44 -0.71 -1.43
CA ILE A 25 -14.50 -1.73 -1.91
C ILE A 25 -13.40 -1.98 -0.87
N TYR A 26 -12.85 -0.94 -0.27
CA TYR A 26 -11.83 -1.07 0.78
C TYR A 26 -12.35 -1.89 1.97
N TRP A 27 -13.54 -1.54 2.49
CA TRP A 27 -14.14 -2.23 3.63
C TRP A 27 -14.62 -3.65 3.31
N LEU A 28 -14.73 -4.01 2.04
CA LEU A 28 -14.97 -5.38 1.62
C LEU A 28 -13.65 -6.16 1.47
N VAL A 29 -12.69 -5.62 0.70
CA VAL A 29 -11.47 -6.33 0.29
C VAL A 29 -10.51 -6.55 1.46
N PHE A 30 -10.27 -5.52 2.27
CA PHE A 30 -9.24 -5.61 3.32
C PHE A 30 -9.65 -6.51 4.48
N PRO A 31 -10.89 -6.44 5.01
CA PRO A 31 -11.36 -7.42 5.99
C PRO A 31 -11.47 -8.84 5.42
N ALA A 32 -11.89 -9.00 4.16
CA ALA A 32 -11.90 -10.31 3.51
C ALA A 32 -10.49 -10.90 3.40
N PHE A 33 -9.50 -10.10 3.01
CA PHE A 33 -8.09 -10.52 3.02
C PHE A 33 -7.62 -10.90 4.42
N TYR A 34 -7.96 -10.11 5.44
CA TYR A 34 -7.58 -10.39 6.83
C TYR A 34 -8.18 -11.71 7.34
N ALA A 35 -9.45 -11.98 7.02
CA ALA A 35 -10.09 -13.26 7.33
C ALA A 35 -9.41 -14.44 6.63
N LEU A 36 -9.06 -14.28 5.34
CA LEU A 36 -8.28 -15.28 4.60
C LEU A 36 -6.91 -15.51 5.23
N MET A 37 -6.23 -14.43 5.64
CA MET A 37 -4.94 -14.49 6.32
C MET A 37 -5.04 -15.24 7.65
N LEU A 38 -6.05 -14.95 8.47
CA LEU A 38 -6.31 -15.67 9.72
C LEU A 38 -6.52 -17.16 9.49
N TYR A 39 -7.30 -17.54 8.49
CA TYR A 39 -7.50 -18.95 8.15
C TYR A 39 -6.19 -19.64 7.75
N PHE A 40 -5.40 -19.02 6.88
CA PHE A 40 -4.13 -19.57 6.39
C PHE A 40 -3.08 -19.70 7.51
N VAL A 41 -3.11 -18.78 8.47
CA VAL A 41 -2.08 -18.62 9.49
C VAL A 41 -2.45 -19.27 10.82
N TRP A 42 -3.72 -19.68 11.00
CA TRP A 42 -4.25 -20.37 12.19
C TRP A 42 -3.34 -21.46 12.77
N PRO A 43 -2.77 -22.41 11.99
CA PRO A 43 -1.90 -23.46 12.54
C PRO A 43 -0.51 -22.97 12.98
N THR A 44 -0.15 -21.72 12.70
CA THR A 44 1.18 -21.13 12.96
C THR A 44 1.14 -19.93 13.91
N MET A 45 0.06 -19.79 14.67
CA MET A 45 -0.16 -18.70 15.63
C MET A 45 0.89 -18.63 16.74
N ASP A 46 1.58 -19.73 17.02
CA ASP A 46 2.65 -19.80 18.02
C ASP A 46 3.95 -19.09 17.59
N LYS A 47 4.05 -18.64 16.33
CA LYS A 47 5.25 -17.98 15.80
C LYS A 47 5.14 -16.46 15.97
N SER A 48 6.18 -15.84 16.53
CA SER A 48 6.22 -14.39 16.77
C SER A 48 6.06 -13.56 15.50
N LEU A 49 6.62 -14.01 14.37
CA LEU A 49 6.50 -13.34 13.07
C LEU A 49 5.07 -13.29 12.56
N THR A 50 4.31 -14.37 12.77
CA THR A 50 2.89 -14.46 12.44
C THR A 50 2.07 -13.44 13.23
N LEU A 51 2.32 -13.35 14.54
CA LEU A 51 1.64 -12.38 15.40
C LEU A 51 1.98 -10.94 15.02
N MET A 52 3.26 -10.66 14.72
CA MET A 52 3.68 -9.35 14.25
C MET A 52 3.03 -8.98 12.91
N ALA A 53 2.93 -9.92 11.96
CA ALA A 53 2.26 -9.69 10.69
C ALA A 53 0.75 -9.41 10.87
N LEU A 54 0.07 -10.15 11.75
CA LEU A 54 -1.34 -9.93 12.08
C LEU A 54 -1.56 -8.54 12.68
N LEU A 55 -0.72 -8.14 13.64
CA LEU A 55 -0.79 -6.82 14.26
C LEU A 55 -0.51 -5.71 13.25
N LEU A 56 0.51 -5.87 12.40
CA LEU A 56 0.85 -4.89 11.37
C LEU A 56 -0.29 -4.70 10.37
N VAL A 57 -0.85 -5.78 9.85
CA VAL A 57 -1.97 -5.73 8.90
C VAL A 57 -3.21 -5.14 9.56
N THR A 58 -3.51 -5.52 10.80
CA THR A 58 -4.61 -4.91 11.58
C THR A 58 -4.42 -3.41 11.71
N PHE A 59 -3.21 -2.97 12.09
CA PHE A 59 -2.87 -1.57 12.21
C PHE A 59 -3.03 -0.80 10.88
N LEU A 60 -2.60 -1.40 9.77
CA LEU A 60 -2.74 -0.83 8.43
C LEU A 60 -4.21 -0.69 8.00
N ILE A 61 -5.05 -1.67 8.33
CA ILE A 61 -6.48 -1.65 8.00
C ILE A 61 -7.22 -0.61 8.84
N LEU A 62 -6.94 -0.56 10.15
CA LEU A 62 -7.58 0.35 11.10
C LEU A 62 -7.16 1.82 10.97
N THR A 63 -6.06 2.10 10.27
CA THR A 63 -5.59 3.46 10.01
C THR A 63 -5.91 3.89 8.57
N PRO A 64 -7.19 4.05 8.17
CA PRO A 64 -7.54 4.36 6.79
C PRO A 64 -7.06 5.77 6.40
N THR A 65 -6.37 5.86 5.27
CA THR A 65 -6.12 7.13 4.56
C THR A 65 -6.86 7.07 3.23
N ASP A 66 -6.31 7.63 2.15
CA ASP A 66 -6.87 7.56 0.80
C ASP A 66 -7.20 6.13 0.34
N HIS A 67 -8.46 5.74 0.54
CA HIS A 67 -9.03 4.43 0.19
C HIS A 67 -8.78 4.09 -1.28
N ARG A 68 -8.85 5.09 -2.16
CA ARG A 68 -8.55 4.95 -3.59
C ARG A 68 -7.13 4.43 -3.82
N PHE A 69 -6.14 5.15 -3.30
CA PHE A 69 -4.73 4.78 -3.50
C PHE A 69 -4.42 3.44 -2.82
N ALA A 70 -5.04 3.15 -1.68
CA ALA A 70 -4.91 1.85 -1.02
C ALA A 70 -5.40 0.70 -1.91
N VAL A 71 -6.63 0.79 -2.45
CA VAL A 71 -7.21 -0.24 -3.33
C VAL A 71 -6.42 -0.37 -4.62
N LEU A 72 -6.05 0.75 -5.27
CA LEU A 72 -5.28 0.71 -6.51
C LEU A 72 -3.88 0.10 -6.30
N THR A 73 -3.20 0.46 -5.21
CA THR A 73 -1.89 -0.10 -4.86
C THR A 73 -2.00 -1.58 -4.55
N PHE A 74 -3.06 -2.00 -3.85
CA PHE A 74 -3.33 -3.41 -3.57
C PHE A 74 -3.51 -4.20 -4.88
N VAL A 75 -4.37 -3.73 -5.78
CA VAL A 75 -4.61 -4.38 -7.09
C VAL A 75 -3.33 -4.44 -7.92
N ALA A 76 -2.57 -3.35 -8.00
CA ALA A 76 -1.31 -3.31 -8.73
C ALA A 76 -0.27 -4.28 -8.12
N GLY A 77 -0.15 -4.30 -6.80
CA GLY A 77 0.73 -5.21 -6.06
C GLY A 77 0.33 -6.68 -6.22
N SER A 78 -0.97 -6.99 -6.22
CA SER A 78 -1.46 -8.35 -6.47
C SER A 78 -1.27 -8.78 -7.93
N ALA A 79 -1.45 -7.89 -8.91
CA ALA A 79 -1.17 -8.19 -10.31
C ALA A 79 0.33 -8.50 -10.53
N LEU A 80 1.21 -7.70 -9.93
CA LEU A 80 2.66 -7.95 -9.95
C LEU A 80 2.99 -9.26 -9.21
N GLY A 81 2.42 -9.47 -8.03
CA GLY A 81 2.58 -10.69 -7.23
C GLY A 81 2.15 -11.96 -7.98
N TYR A 82 1.05 -11.90 -8.74
CA TYR A 82 0.63 -13.00 -9.59
C TYR A 82 1.70 -13.39 -10.60
N PHE A 83 2.31 -12.41 -11.26
CA PHE A 83 3.38 -12.65 -12.22
C PHE A 83 4.62 -13.26 -11.54
N LEU A 84 5.03 -12.71 -10.39
CA LEU A 84 6.18 -13.19 -9.62
C LEU A 84 5.99 -14.62 -9.13
N GLU A 85 4.83 -14.92 -8.52
CA GLU A 85 4.51 -16.25 -8.03
C GLU A 85 4.36 -17.25 -9.19
N ARG A 86 3.72 -16.86 -10.30
CA ARG A 86 3.59 -17.73 -11.48
C ARG A 86 4.95 -18.06 -12.06
N TRP A 87 5.84 -17.07 -12.18
CA TRP A 87 7.20 -17.28 -12.69
C TRP A 87 8.03 -18.17 -11.75
N GLY A 88 8.07 -17.85 -10.45
CA GLY A 88 8.89 -18.58 -9.48
C GLY A 88 8.42 -20.01 -9.24
N THR A 89 7.12 -20.22 -9.05
CA THR A 89 6.56 -21.55 -8.77
C THR A 89 6.51 -22.47 -10.00
N ALA A 90 6.41 -21.92 -11.22
CA ALA A 90 6.50 -22.71 -12.46
C ALA A 90 7.94 -23.19 -12.75
N ARG A 91 8.94 -22.47 -12.25
CA ARG A 91 10.37 -22.79 -12.38
C ARG A 91 10.95 -23.48 -11.15
N GLU A 92 10.11 -23.77 -10.16
CA GLU A 92 10.48 -24.45 -8.91
C GLU A 92 11.58 -23.74 -8.13
N CYS A 93 11.67 -22.41 -8.26
CA CYS A 93 12.56 -21.58 -7.44
C CYS A 93 12.14 -21.59 -5.96
N TRP A 94 10.85 -21.76 -5.70
CA TRP A 94 10.28 -22.06 -4.40
C TRP A 94 9.01 -22.89 -4.57
N THR A 95 8.73 -23.73 -3.57
CA THR A 95 7.55 -24.59 -3.54
C THR A 95 6.83 -24.40 -2.22
N TYR A 96 5.54 -24.06 -2.30
CA TYR A 96 4.70 -23.96 -1.11
C TYR A 96 4.23 -25.33 -0.68
N TYR A 97 3.96 -25.47 0.62
CA TYR A 97 3.40 -26.69 1.20
C TYR A 97 2.01 -27.05 0.65
N THR A 98 1.32 -26.09 0.01
CA THR A 98 0.03 -26.31 -0.69
C THR A 98 0.20 -26.83 -2.12
N PHE A 99 1.43 -26.88 -2.65
CA PHE A 99 1.77 -27.27 -4.02
C PHE A 99 1.04 -26.50 -5.14
N GLN A 100 0.42 -25.36 -4.83
CA GLN A 100 -0.29 -24.51 -5.79
C GLN A 100 0.68 -23.65 -6.62
N LYS A 101 0.36 -23.44 -7.91
CA LYS A 101 1.17 -22.64 -8.86
C LYS A 101 0.29 -21.65 -9.66
N PRO A 102 0.02 -20.40 -9.20
CA PRO A 102 0.48 -19.76 -7.97
C PRO A 102 -0.53 -19.91 -6.81
N PRO A 103 -0.08 -19.89 -5.54
CA PRO A 103 -0.98 -19.89 -4.39
C PRO A 103 -1.71 -18.54 -4.28
N PHE A 104 -3.03 -18.60 -4.15
CA PHE A 104 -3.89 -17.42 -4.15
C PHE A 104 -3.56 -16.44 -3.00
N PHE A 105 -3.28 -16.97 -1.81
CA PHE A 105 -2.93 -16.15 -0.65
C PHE A 105 -1.63 -15.35 -0.86
N ALA A 106 -0.58 -15.94 -1.44
CA ALA A 106 0.69 -15.23 -1.64
C ALA A 106 0.54 -14.07 -2.63
N VAL A 107 -0.25 -14.28 -3.70
CA VAL A 107 -0.58 -13.22 -4.67
C VAL A 107 -1.25 -12.03 -3.99
N LEU A 108 -2.22 -12.29 -3.11
CA LEU A 108 -2.88 -11.22 -2.35
C LEU A 108 -1.96 -10.59 -1.29
N ALA A 109 -1.07 -11.38 -0.67
CA ALA A 109 -0.11 -10.90 0.30
C ALA A 109 0.89 -9.89 -0.32
N HIS A 110 1.30 -10.09 -1.58
CA HIS A 110 2.08 -9.09 -2.34
C HIS A 110 1.31 -7.77 -2.50
N GLY A 111 -0.01 -7.83 -2.70
CA GLY A 111 -0.88 -6.66 -2.71
C GLY A 111 -0.84 -5.88 -1.39
N MET A 112 -0.97 -6.58 -0.26
CA MET A 112 -0.85 -5.95 1.06
C MET A 112 0.54 -5.39 1.35
N ALA A 113 1.60 -6.09 0.92
CA ALA A 113 2.96 -5.62 1.07
C ALA A 113 3.18 -4.30 0.31
N ALA A 114 2.66 -4.19 -0.92
CA ALA A 114 2.72 -2.94 -1.68
C ALA A 114 2.00 -1.78 -0.97
N VAL A 115 0.83 -2.04 -0.37
CA VAL A 115 0.11 -1.04 0.44
C VAL A 115 0.96 -0.62 1.65
N ALA A 116 1.59 -1.57 2.35
CA ALA A 116 2.46 -1.28 3.49
C ALA A 116 3.66 -0.39 3.08
N PHE A 117 4.32 -0.69 1.96
CA PHE A 117 5.42 0.13 1.45
C PHE A 117 4.98 1.54 1.07
N TRP A 118 3.83 1.67 0.40
CA TRP A 118 3.27 2.99 0.11
C TRP A 118 3.00 3.78 1.41
N ARG A 119 2.42 3.15 2.43
CA ARG A 119 2.21 3.82 3.74
C ARG A 119 3.51 4.25 4.38
N ALA A 120 4.53 3.39 4.39
CA ALA A 120 5.84 3.74 4.92
C ALA A 120 6.43 4.95 4.20
N GLY A 121 6.29 5.01 2.87
CA GLY A 121 6.71 6.15 2.06
C GLY A 121 6.03 7.46 2.46
N GLU A 122 4.72 7.45 2.70
CA GLU A 122 3.99 8.65 3.16
C GLU A 122 4.45 9.11 4.54
N VAL A 123 4.67 8.18 5.49
CA VAL A 123 5.20 8.51 6.81
C VAL A 123 6.59 9.14 6.71
N VAL A 124 7.48 8.56 5.89
CA VAL A 124 8.81 9.11 5.65
C VAL A 124 8.74 10.53 5.09
N LYS A 125 7.85 10.81 4.12
CA LYS A 125 7.66 12.16 3.58
C LYS A 125 7.20 13.16 4.65
N MET A 126 6.25 12.77 5.51
CA MET A 126 5.77 13.61 6.60
C MET A 126 6.90 13.96 7.58
N VAL A 127 7.65 12.96 8.04
CA VAL A 127 8.78 13.17 8.96
C VAL A 127 9.88 14.01 8.31
N TRP A 128 10.19 13.76 7.04
CA TRP A 128 11.21 14.52 6.31
C TRP A 128 10.81 15.99 6.11
N GLY A 129 9.54 16.26 5.85
CA GLY A 129 9.00 17.62 5.74
C GLY A 129 9.19 18.42 7.04
N GLU A 130 8.84 17.81 8.17
CA GLU A 130 9.00 18.42 9.51
C GLU A 130 10.47 18.67 9.85
N LEU A 131 11.36 17.70 9.58
CA LEU A 131 12.80 17.85 9.81
C LEU A 131 13.39 18.99 8.97
N THR A 132 13.02 19.06 7.69
CA THR A 132 13.48 20.11 6.77
C THR A 132 12.96 21.49 7.20
N ALA A 133 11.69 21.57 7.62
CA ALA A 133 11.09 22.81 8.12
C ALA A 133 11.76 23.29 9.41
N LYS A 134 12.05 22.37 10.33
CA LYS A 134 12.79 22.65 11.58
C LYS A 134 14.19 23.18 11.29
N MET A 135 14.92 22.56 10.37
CA MET A 135 16.25 23.03 9.95
C MET A 135 16.21 24.44 9.35
N ARG A 136 15.24 24.75 8.48
CA ARG A 136 15.06 26.09 7.91
C ARG A 136 14.73 27.15 8.96
N ARG A 137 13.96 26.81 9.99
CA ARG A 137 13.63 27.75 11.10
C ARG A 137 14.84 28.06 11.96
N THR A 138 15.70 27.06 12.25
CA THR A 138 16.94 27.27 13.02
C THR A 138 17.91 28.21 12.29
N GLN A 139 17.99 28.12 10.96
CA GLN A 139 18.86 28.99 10.14
C GLN A 139 18.36 30.43 10.01
N ARG A 140 17.11 30.72 10.39
CA ARG A 140 16.47 32.05 10.22
C ARG A 140 16.46 32.93 11.47
N LYS A 141 17.02 32.50 12.60
CA LYS A 141 17.18 33.37 13.78
C LYS A 141 18.44 34.25 13.59
N PRO A 142 18.32 35.56 13.31
CA PRO A 142 19.45 36.45 13.43
C PRO A 142 19.85 36.60 14.91
N LEU A 143 21.16 36.72 15.15
CA LEU A 143 21.79 37.02 16.45
C LEU A 143 21.40 38.41 16.95
#